data_AF-A0A5N5NT22-F1
#
_entry.id   AF-A0A5N5NT22-F1
#
_cell.length_a   1.000
_cell.length_b   1.000
_cell.length_c   1.000
_cell.angle_alpha   90.00
_cell.angle_beta   90.00
_cell.angle_gamma   90.00
#
_symmetry.space_group_name_H-M   'P 1'
#
loop_
_entity.id
_entity.type
_entity.pdbx_description
1 polymer ?
#
loop_
_entity_poly.entity_id
_entity_poly.type
_entity_poly.pdbx_seq_one_letter_code
_entity_poly.pdbx_strand_id
1 'polypeptide(L)'
;MAEAGSSGSPPAGAADVDLYELLGVDKSASANDIKKAYRKLALQHHPDKVPEEQRAESEVKFKAVTQAYEILRDEEKRHLYDTHGMAAFDPSRGAPGGAEVDLNDILSQMFGMNMGGGGMPGRGGPRRPRKGEDEVKEYKVTLEDLYKGKTVKFGATKQLVCPTCKGTGGKEKVKPTQCDRCKGQGVQEFYRQVGPGLIRQEQAVCDHCHGSGNYYKEKDRCKKCKGNRTVKEVKALEIYIPRGAMNNEKIVLEGEADQEPDQTPGDIIFVLSEEPHDVFTRIGNDLSADLEITLSEALGGFSRVVLKHLDGRGIHIDHPRGKVMQPNQVLKVAGEGMPLKRSDTKGDLYLLVKIEFPEEGWLKDEKEYDILTKLLPPPEPPITTDEVDEVEYESDADIQEMGAHQGDPRYAQEWEDDEDDDGGQPQCATHGILLRSSLQLKCRAAKIGCCKLKCGAAMRKERLVTCAVHGPVTHKIALKPSLGVKQFATSEFLARRITQMVSAKKHVPIVKKRTKGFMRHQSDRFMRVDATWRKPKGIDNRVRRRFKSNLVMPSIGYGSNKKTKHMMPSGHKAFLVSNVRDVELLLMHNKTYAAEIAHNVSSRKRIDIIARAKQLSVKVTNPKAKVTTEV
;
A
#
# COMPACT_ATOMS: atom_id res chain seq x y z
N MET A 1 -57.71 39.66 19.64
CA MET A 1 -57.51 41.09 19.91
C MET A 1 -56.04 41.35 19.57
N ALA A 2 -55.72 41.87 18.38
CA ALA A 2 -55.91 43.27 17.96
C ALA A 2 -55.01 44.21 18.79
N GLU A 3 -54.25 45.17 18.26
CA GLU A 3 -53.79 45.58 16.92
C GLU A 3 -53.09 46.94 17.16
N ALA A 4 -52.11 47.34 16.32
CA ALA A 4 -51.49 48.68 16.25
C ALA A 4 -50.77 49.24 17.53
N GLY A 5 -49.77 50.12 17.44
CA GLY A 5 -49.05 50.64 16.28
C GLY A 5 -48.68 52.12 16.42
N SER A 6 -47.39 52.48 16.28
CA SER A 6 -46.97 53.86 15.96
C SER A 6 -45.57 53.90 15.34
N SER A 7 -45.51 54.24 14.06
CA SER A 7 -44.27 54.52 13.30
C SER A 7 -43.93 56.01 13.29
N GLY A 8 -42.65 56.35 13.14
CA GLY A 8 -42.17 57.74 12.98
C GLY A 8 -40.66 57.85 12.79
N SER A 9 -40.21 57.99 11.54
CA SER A 9 -38.82 58.26 11.07
C SER A 9 -38.31 59.66 11.53
N PRO A 10 -37.04 60.12 11.31
CA PRO A 10 -36.01 59.75 10.31
C PRO A 10 -34.55 59.80 10.91
N PRO A 11 -33.42 60.10 10.18
CA PRO A 11 -33.13 60.17 8.75
C PRO A 11 -31.89 59.34 8.31
N ALA A 12 -31.51 59.49 7.03
CA ALA A 12 -30.33 58.86 6.44
C ALA A 12 -28.99 59.43 6.95
N GLY A 13 -28.04 58.53 7.09
CA GLY A 13 -26.63 58.76 7.42
C GLY A 13 -26.04 57.40 7.79
N ALA A 14 -25.00 56.95 7.09
CA ALA A 14 -24.35 55.68 7.41
C ALA A 14 -23.68 55.81 8.78
N ALA A 15 -24.32 55.29 9.83
CA ALA A 15 -23.71 55.21 11.14
C ALA A 15 -22.58 54.17 11.07
N ASP A 16 -21.35 54.61 11.34
CA ASP A 16 -20.21 53.72 11.54
C ASP A 16 -20.51 52.79 12.72
N VAL A 17 -20.98 51.57 12.43
CA VAL A 17 -21.30 50.58 13.45
C VAL A 17 -19.99 50.16 14.13
N ASP A 18 -19.94 50.30 15.45
CA ASP A 18 -18.76 49.95 16.23
C ASP A 18 -18.49 48.44 16.14
N LEU A 19 -17.25 48.07 15.79
CA LEU A 19 -16.86 46.67 15.60
C LEU A 19 -16.96 45.86 16.90
N TYR A 20 -16.80 46.51 18.06
CA TYR A 20 -16.95 45.91 19.37
C TYR A 20 -18.44 45.62 19.68
N GLU A 21 -19.33 46.55 19.33
CA GLU A 21 -20.79 46.37 19.47
C GLU A 21 -21.31 45.29 18.53
N LEU A 22 -20.81 45.23 17.28
CA LEU A 22 -21.18 44.21 16.30
C LEU A 22 -20.81 42.78 16.75
N LEU A 23 -19.66 42.63 17.45
CA LEU A 23 -19.27 41.36 18.07
C LEU A 23 -19.92 41.13 19.45
N GLY A 24 -20.57 42.13 20.04
CA GLY A 24 -21.16 42.06 21.37
C GLY A 24 -20.11 41.87 22.49
N VAL A 25 -18.99 42.59 22.40
CA VAL A 25 -17.88 42.55 23.37
C VAL A 25 -17.43 43.95 23.77
N ASP A 26 -16.94 44.12 25.00
CA ASP A 26 -16.40 45.40 25.45
C ASP A 26 -15.08 45.77 24.75
N LYS A 27 -14.78 47.07 24.68
CA LYS A 27 -13.53 47.60 24.08
C LYS A 27 -12.27 47.10 24.80
N SER A 28 -12.39 46.69 26.07
CA SER A 28 -11.32 46.08 26.87
C SER A 28 -11.21 44.56 26.72
N ALA A 29 -11.98 43.92 25.83
CA ALA A 29 -11.99 42.47 25.66
C ALA A 29 -10.64 41.91 25.19
N SER A 30 -10.30 40.72 25.71
CA SER A 30 -9.09 39.99 25.29
C SER A 30 -9.28 39.36 23.91
N ALA A 31 -8.18 39.11 23.19
CA ALA A 31 -8.20 38.41 21.90
C ALA A 31 -8.89 37.02 21.98
N ASN A 32 -8.86 36.37 23.14
CA ASN A 32 -9.55 35.11 23.37
C ASN A 32 -11.08 35.28 23.45
N ASP A 33 -11.57 36.41 23.95
CA ASP A 33 -13.00 36.68 24.11
C ASP A 33 -13.61 37.17 22.79
N ILE A 34 -12.90 38.03 22.06
CA ILE A 34 -13.19 38.37 20.65
C ILE A 34 -13.32 37.08 19.81
N LYS A 35 -12.39 36.12 19.96
CA LYS A 35 -12.44 34.81 19.30
C LYS A 35 -13.56 33.87 19.80
N LYS A 36 -14.10 34.06 21.00
CA LYS A 36 -15.31 33.33 21.47
C LYS A 36 -16.58 33.94 20.87
N ALA A 37 -16.68 35.27 20.88
CA ALA A 37 -17.79 36.02 20.32
C ALA A 37 -17.96 35.76 18.82
N TYR A 38 -16.88 35.91 18.04
CA TYR A 38 -16.86 35.56 16.62
C TYR A 38 -17.37 34.14 16.36
N ARG A 39 -16.87 33.13 17.09
CA ARG A 39 -17.34 31.74 16.92
C ARG A 39 -18.81 31.54 17.25
N LYS A 40 -19.36 32.29 18.22
CA LYS A 40 -20.79 32.24 18.56
C LYS A 40 -21.64 32.82 17.44
N LEU A 41 -21.30 34.02 16.96
CA LEU A 41 -22.04 34.72 15.91
C LEU A 41 -21.90 34.04 14.53
N ALA A 42 -20.71 33.57 14.18
CA ALA A 42 -20.45 32.82 12.95
C ALA A 42 -21.23 31.50 12.88
N LEU A 43 -21.50 30.84 14.02
CA LEU A 43 -22.36 29.65 14.09
C LEU A 43 -23.85 29.98 14.04
N GLN A 44 -24.26 31.19 14.43
CA GLN A 44 -25.65 31.66 14.41
C GLN A 44 -26.07 32.17 13.02
N HIS A 45 -25.16 32.87 12.32
CA HIS A 45 -25.41 33.46 11.00
C HIS A 45 -24.84 32.62 9.83
N HIS A 46 -24.50 31.35 10.07
CA HIS A 46 -23.98 30.48 9.01
C HIS A 46 -25.08 30.17 7.96
N PRO A 47 -24.85 30.40 6.65
CA PRO A 47 -25.91 30.30 5.63
C PRO A 47 -26.47 28.88 5.43
N ASP A 48 -25.77 27.86 5.93
CA ASP A 48 -26.19 26.44 5.92
C ASP A 48 -27.05 26.03 7.13
N LYS A 49 -27.16 26.89 8.16
CA LYS A 49 -27.89 26.60 9.40
C LYS A 49 -29.17 27.41 9.59
N VAL A 50 -29.37 28.43 8.76
CA VAL A 50 -30.48 29.38 8.86
C VAL A 50 -31.52 29.04 7.79
N PRO A 51 -32.84 29.14 8.08
CA PRO A 51 -33.89 28.95 7.09
C PRO A 51 -33.73 29.88 5.88
N GLU A 52 -34.22 29.44 4.71
CA GLU A 52 -33.98 30.08 3.42
C GLU A 52 -34.42 31.55 3.37
N GLU A 53 -35.52 31.90 4.04
CA GLU A 53 -36.04 33.27 4.18
C GLU A 53 -35.07 34.25 4.86
N GLN A 54 -34.25 33.77 5.80
CA GLN A 54 -33.32 34.59 6.59
C GLN A 54 -31.86 34.46 6.12
N ARG A 55 -31.64 33.76 4.99
CA ARG A 55 -30.31 33.46 4.46
C ARG A 55 -29.57 34.71 4.00
N ALA A 56 -30.25 35.61 3.29
CA ALA A 56 -29.67 36.86 2.79
C ALA A 56 -29.22 37.79 3.94
N GLU A 57 -30.07 37.99 4.95
CA GLU A 57 -29.70 38.78 6.13
C GLU A 57 -28.54 38.16 6.92
N SER A 58 -28.55 36.83 7.06
CA SER A 58 -27.50 36.13 7.78
C SER A 58 -26.17 36.17 7.04
N GLU A 59 -26.18 36.13 5.70
CA GLU A 59 -24.97 36.33 4.90
C GLU A 59 -24.36 37.73 5.10
N VAL A 60 -25.19 38.78 5.11
CA VAL A 60 -24.73 40.16 5.38
C VAL A 60 -24.16 40.29 6.80
N LYS A 61 -24.86 39.77 7.81
CA LYS A 61 -24.39 39.76 9.21
C LYS A 61 -23.11 38.93 9.38
N PHE A 62 -22.99 37.80 8.69
CA PHE A 62 -21.81 36.94 8.70
C PHE A 62 -20.58 37.62 8.07
N LYS A 63 -20.77 38.31 6.94
CA LYS A 63 -19.71 39.12 6.30
C LYS A 63 -19.20 40.22 7.25
N ALA A 64 -20.12 41.00 7.84
CA ALA A 64 -19.77 42.08 8.77
C ALA A 64 -19.07 41.56 10.05
N VAL A 65 -19.55 40.45 10.64
CA VAL A 65 -18.93 39.79 11.80
C VAL A 65 -17.54 39.24 11.48
N THR A 66 -17.31 38.78 10.25
CA THR A 66 -15.99 38.31 9.79
C THR A 66 -15.02 39.48 9.65
N GLN A 67 -15.44 40.58 9.01
CA GLN A 67 -14.65 41.81 8.88
C GLN A 67 -14.25 42.39 10.26
N ALA A 68 -15.19 42.44 11.21
CA ALA A 68 -14.93 42.87 12.58
C ALA A 68 -13.87 41.99 13.27
N TYR A 69 -13.97 40.68 13.11
CA TYR A 69 -12.99 39.75 13.67
C TYR A 69 -11.61 39.89 13.01
N GLU A 70 -11.50 40.15 11.71
CA GLU A 70 -10.22 40.35 11.04
C GLU A 70 -9.47 41.61 11.47
N ILE A 71 -10.20 42.69 11.78
CA ILE A 71 -9.64 43.94 12.29
C ILE A 71 -9.27 43.81 13.78
N LEU A 72 -10.18 43.27 14.61
CA LEU A 72 -9.99 43.22 16.07
C LEU A 72 -9.12 42.05 16.57
N ARG A 73 -8.83 41.05 15.73
CA ARG A 73 -7.93 39.93 16.07
C ARG A 73 -6.45 40.34 16.09
N ASP A 74 -6.06 41.26 15.21
CA ASP A 74 -4.68 41.68 15.02
C ASP A 74 -4.39 42.91 15.88
N GLU A 75 -3.33 42.87 16.70
CA GLU A 75 -3.02 43.93 17.65
C GLU A 75 -2.68 45.25 16.95
N GLU A 76 -2.05 45.21 15.77
CA GLU A 76 -1.71 46.40 14.99
C GLU A 76 -2.96 47.03 14.35
N LYS A 77 -3.84 46.20 13.76
CA LYS A 77 -5.10 46.68 13.15
C LYS A 77 -6.11 47.15 14.18
N ARG A 78 -6.18 46.48 15.33
CA ARG A 78 -6.99 46.91 16.47
C ARG A 78 -6.55 48.29 16.96
N HIS A 79 -5.25 48.52 17.14
CA HIS A 79 -4.74 49.83 17.52
C HIS A 79 -5.10 50.90 16.48
N LEU A 80 -4.94 50.62 15.17
CA LEU A 80 -5.33 51.54 14.09
C LEU A 80 -6.84 51.86 14.12
N TYR A 81 -7.69 50.88 14.39
CA TYR A 81 -9.13 51.08 14.57
C TYR A 81 -9.45 51.91 15.83
N ASP A 82 -8.79 51.61 16.95
CA ASP A 82 -8.98 52.34 18.20
C ASP A 82 -8.51 53.81 18.11
N THR A 83 -7.52 54.14 17.26
CA THR A 83 -7.02 55.52 17.06
C THR A 83 -7.68 56.30 15.91
N HIS A 84 -8.15 55.64 14.86
CA HIS A 84 -8.66 56.30 13.64
C HIS A 84 -10.07 55.87 13.21
N GLY A 85 -10.70 54.92 13.92
CA GLY A 85 -12.01 54.37 13.59
C GLY A 85 -12.02 53.59 12.27
N MET A 86 -13.21 53.45 11.68
CA MET A 86 -13.39 52.77 10.38
C MET A 86 -12.68 53.50 9.23
N ALA A 87 -12.43 54.81 9.37
CA ALA A 87 -11.82 55.65 8.33
C ALA A 87 -10.38 55.26 7.94
N ALA A 88 -9.66 54.47 8.76
CA ALA A 88 -8.37 53.88 8.39
C ALA A 88 -8.48 52.67 7.44
N PHE A 89 -9.69 52.14 7.24
CA PHE A 89 -9.96 50.93 6.46
C PHE A 89 -10.95 51.16 5.30
N ASP A 90 -11.36 52.41 5.06
CA ASP A 90 -12.19 52.79 3.91
C ASP A 90 -11.32 52.87 2.63
N PRO A 91 -11.56 52.01 1.61
CA PRO A 91 -10.81 52.04 0.35
C PRO A 91 -11.01 53.35 -0.44
N SER A 92 -12.01 54.16 -0.12
CA SER A 92 -12.34 55.42 -0.82
C SER A 92 -11.35 56.56 -0.57
N ARG A 93 -10.39 56.42 0.37
CA ARG A 93 -9.46 57.49 0.77
C ARG A 93 -7.98 57.23 0.47
N GLY A 94 -7.66 56.23 -0.35
CA GLY A 94 -6.28 55.88 -0.74
C GLY A 94 -6.02 55.89 -2.25
N ALA A 95 -5.35 56.94 -2.74
CA ALA A 95 -4.76 57.11 -4.08
C ALA A 95 -5.71 57.27 -5.30
N PRO A 96 -5.33 58.06 -6.32
CA PRO A 96 -6.17 58.32 -7.50
C PRO A 96 -5.99 57.24 -8.58
N GLY A 97 -7.06 56.53 -8.90
CA GLY A 97 -7.06 55.51 -9.96
C GLY A 97 -8.29 54.61 -9.89
N GLY A 98 -9.47 55.15 -10.24
CA GLY A 98 -10.73 54.42 -10.12
C GLY A 98 -10.88 53.27 -11.11
N ALA A 99 -11.00 52.06 -10.58
CA ALA A 99 -11.67 50.93 -11.22
C ALA A 99 -12.40 50.15 -10.11
N GLU A 100 -13.66 49.81 -10.33
CA GLU A 100 -14.45 48.99 -9.41
C GLU A 100 -13.99 47.53 -9.55
N VAL A 101 -13.29 47.02 -8.54
CA VAL A 101 -12.69 45.68 -8.54
C VAL A 101 -13.19 44.90 -7.32
N ASP A 102 -13.88 43.79 -7.58
CA ASP A 102 -14.42 42.91 -6.55
C ASP A 102 -13.28 42.37 -5.67
N LEU A 103 -13.45 42.49 -4.35
CA LEU A 103 -12.46 42.12 -3.35
C LEU A 103 -12.13 40.62 -3.37
N ASN A 104 -13.02 39.77 -3.89
CA ASN A 104 -12.73 38.36 -4.14
C ASN A 104 -11.75 38.14 -5.31
N ASP A 105 -11.73 39.03 -6.30
CA ASP A 105 -10.88 38.91 -7.48
C ASP A 105 -9.47 39.46 -7.19
N ILE A 106 -9.35 40.56 -6.43
CA ILE A 106 -8.06 41.03 -5.89
C ILE A 106 -7.42 39.99 -4.96
N LEU A 107 -8.20 39.32 -4.10
CA LEU A 107 -7.68 38.25 -3.25
C LEU A 107 -7.15 37.08 -4.09
N SER A 108 -7.87 36.73 -5.15
CA SER A 108 -7.47 35.69 -6.12
C SER A 108 -6.23 36.11 -6.93
N GLN A 109 -6.10 37.39 -7.28
CA GLN A 109 -4.97 37.91 -8.03
C GLN A 109 -3.69 38.02 -7.17
N MET A 110 -3.81 38.48 -5.92
CA MET A 110 -2.68 38.64 -5.00
C MET A 110 -2.17 37.31 -4.40
N PHE A 111 -3.04 36.31 -4.21
CA PHE A 111 -2.64 34.96 -3.79
C PHE A 111 -2.41 33.97 -4.96
N GLY A 112 -2.86 34.31 -6.17
CA GLY A 112 -2.83 33.41 -7.34
C GLY A 112 -1.81 33.75 -8.44
N MET A 113 -1.32 34.99 -8.56
CA MET A 113 -0.39 35.40 -9.63
C MET A 113 1.08 35.56 -9.18
N ASN A 114 1.60 34.62 -8.39
CA ASN A 114 3.05 34.58 -8.06
C ASN A 114 3.66 33.16 -8.14
N MET A 115 3.24 32.37 -9.13
CA MET A 115 3.82 31.05 -9.45
C MET A 115 3.98 30.89 -10.97
N GLY A 116 4.84 31.71 -11.59
CA GLY A 116 4.96 31.71 -13.05
C GLY A 116 6.03 32.61 -13.70
N GLY A 117 7.25 32.64 -13.16
CA GLY A 117 8.43 33.18 -13.88
C GLY A 117 8.60 34.71 -13.92
N GLY A 118 9.87 35.16 -13.93
CA GLY A 118 10.25 36.58 -14.04
C GLY A 118 10.65 37.22 -12.71
N GLY A 119 11.95 37.46 -12.51
CA GLY A 119 12.48 37.98 -11.24
C GLY A 119 12.58 39.50 -11.16
N MET A 120 12.26 40.05 -9.98
CA MET A 120 12.70 41.38 -9.52
C MET A 120 13.12 41.25 -8.03
N PRO A 121 14.24 41.83 -7.57
CA PRO A 121 14.88 41.42 -6.32
C PRO A 121 14.35 42.18 -5.09
N GLY A 122 13.24 41.69 -4.53
CA GLY A 122 12.58 42.24 -3.33
C GLY A 122 13.01 41.60 -1.99
N ARG A 123 14.04 42.18 -1.36
CA ARG A 123 14.28 42.26 0.11
C ARG A 123 13.53 41.29 1.06
N GLY A 124 14.12 40.13 1.32
CA GLY A 124 14.40 39.71 2.71
C GLY A 124 13.27 39.24 3.64
N GLY A 125 12.23 38.59 3.15
CA GLY A 125 11.36 37.79 4.03
C GLY A 125 12.14 36.63 4.71
N PRO A 126 11.80 36.23 5.95
CA PRO A 126 12.50 35.12 6.61
C PRO A 126 12.36 33.84 5.80
N ARG A 127 13.50 33.23 5.44
CA ARG A 127 13.54 31.99 4.65
C ARG A 127 12.75 30.91 5.37
N ARG A 128 11.57 30.56 4.85
CA ARG A 128 10.88 29.32 5.22
C ARG A 128 11.86 28.15 5.06
N PRO A 129 11.94 27.21 6.01
CA PRO A 129 12.68 25.97 5.83
C PRO A 129 12.25 25.31 4.51
N ARG A 130 13.21 24.82 3.73
CA ARG A 130 12.88 24.06 2.52
C ARG A 130 12.27 22.73 2.94
N LYS A 131 11.23 22.28 2.23
CA LYS A 131 10.72 20.91 2.35
C LYS A 131 11.71 19.99 1.63
N GLY A 132 12.07 18.89 2.29
CA GLY A 132 12.80 17.80 1.67
C GLY A 132 11.94 17.06 0.65
N GLU A 133 12.57 16.18 -0.13
CA GLU A 133 11.90 15.45 -1.21
C GLU A 133 10.91 14.40 -0.67
N ASP A 134 9.80 14.23 -1.37
CA ASP A 134 8.76 13.26 -1.04
C ASP A 134 9.12 11.88 -1.61
N GLU A 135 8.95 10.82 -0.82
CA GLU A 135 9.35 9.46 -1.19
C GLU A 135 8.13 8.65 -1.68
N VAL A 136 8.10 8.34 -2.98
CA VAL A 136 7.01 7.54 -3.57
C VAL A 136 7.31 6.04 -3.43
N LYS A 137 6.37 5.27 -2.86
CA LYS A 137 6.48 3.82 -2.69
C LYS A 137 5.27 3.10 -3.28
N GLU A 138 5.50 2.17 -4.19
CA GLU A 138 4.45 1.26 -4.64
C GLU A 138 4.15 0.23 -3.53
N TYR A 139 2.87 0.04 -3.20
CA TYR A 139 2.42 -1.01 -2.29
C TYR A 139 1.39 -1.90 -2.98
N LYS A 140 1.78 -3.16 -3.21
CA LYS A 140 0.92 -4.16 -3.85
C LYS A 140 -0.17 -4.67 -2.90
N VAL A 141 -1.40 -4.73 -3.39
CA VAL A 141 -2.59 -5.08 -2.61
C VAL A 141 -3.44 -6.09 -3.36
N THR A 142 -3.89 -7.13 -2.65
CA THR A 142 -4.84 -8.10 -3.21
C THR A 142 -6.27 -7.53 -3.21
N LEU A 143 -7.11 -7.97 -4.15
CA LEU A 143 -8.52 -7.56 -4.21
C LEU A 143 -9.30 -7.88 -2.92
N GLU A 144 -8.97 -8.98 -2.24
CA GLU A 144 -9.53 -9.33 -0.92
C GLU A 144 -9.20 -8.28 0.16
N ASP A 145 -7.96 -7.79 0.17
CA ASP A 145 -7.51 -6.78 1.13
C ASP A 145 -8.18 -5.42 0.89
N LEU A 146 -8.42 -5.06 -0.38
CA LEU A 146 -9.17 -3.86 -0.79
C LEU A 146 -10.65 -3.96 -0.39
N TYR A 147 -11.24 -5.16 -0.45
CA TYR A 147 -12.62 -5.40 -0.03
C TYR A 147 -12.79 -5.29 1.50
N LYS A 148 -11.96 -6.02 2.26
CA LYS A 148 -12.06 -6.10 3.73
C LYS A 148 -11.50 -4.87 4.45
N GLY A 149 -10.56 -4.17 3.82
CA GLY A 149 -9.74 -3.13 4.42
C GLY A 149 -8.64 -3.74 5.29
N LYS A 150 -7.41 -3.20 5.21
CA LYS A 150 -6.23 -3.79 5.86
C LYS A 150 -5.38 -2.74 6.56
N THR A 151 -4.96 -3.02 7.79
CA THR A 151 -3.90 -2.26 8.47
C THR A 151 -2.58 -3.00 8.30
N VAL A 152 -1.63 -2.40 7.60
CA VAL A 152 -0.32 -2.98 7.27
C VAL A 152 0.76 -2.27 8.08
N LYS A 153 1.72 -3.04 8.62
CA LYS A 153 2.91 -2.51 9.28
C LYS A 153 4.12 -2.71 8.38
N PHE A 154 4.74 -1.62 7.94
CA PHE A 154 5.89 -1.61 7.04
C PHE A 154 7.13 -1.09 7.76
N GLY A 155 8.31 -1.69 7.50
CA GLY A 155 9.58 -1.23 8.03
C GLY A 155 10.27 -0.30 7.04
N ALA A 156 10.14 1.01 7.22
CA ALA A 156 10.82 2.00 6.38
C ALA A 156 12.24 2.28 6.92
N THR A 157 13.26 2.16 6.08
CA THR A 157 14.59 2.73 6.33
C THR A 157 14.54 4.22 6.07
N LYS A 158 14.69 5.04 7.11
CA LYS A 158 14.66 6.50 7.05
C LYS A 158 16.02 7.07 7.46
N GLN A 159 16.50 8.10 6.78
CA GLN A 159 17.55 8.97 7.27
C GLN A 159 16.96 9.94 8.29
N LEU A 160 17.46 9.88 9.52
CA LEU A 160 17.13 10.80 10.59
C LEU A 160 18.32 11.73 10.85
N VAL A 161 18.04 12.97 11.23
CA VAL A 161 19.08 13.87 11.75
C VAL A 161 19.70 13.22 12.99
N CYS A 162 21.03 13.09 13.01
CA CYS A 162 21.73 12.31 14.03
C CYS A 162 21.41 12.82 15.45
N PRO A 163 20.78 12.01 16.33
CA PRO A 163 20.28 12.49 17.62
C PRO A 163 21.40 12.91 18.58
N THR A 164 22.64 12.47 18.34
CA THR A 164 23.82 12.77 19.16
C THR A 164 24.56 14.04 18.75
N CYS A 165 24.34 14.58 17.55
CA CYS A 165 24.92 15.86 17.14
C CYS A 165 23.89 16.88 16.61
N LYS A 166 22.61 16.52 16.54
CA LYS A 166 21.50 17.38 16.08
C LYS A 166 21.82 18.07 14.74
N GLY A 167 22.39 17.33 13.80
CA GLY A 167 22.75 17.84 12.47
C GLY A 167 24.09 18.58 12.40
N THR A 168 24.77 18.88 13.50
CA THR A 168 26.06 19.62 13.46
C THR A 168 27.23 18.79 12.90
N GLY A 169 27.17 17.45 12.92
CA GLY A 169 28.24 16.57 12.42
C GLY A 169 29.44 16.38 13.36
N GLY A 170 29.72 17.34 14.24
CA GLY A 170 30.75 17.28 15.28
C GLY A 170 30.30 16.60 16.59
N LYS A 171 31.23 16.48 17.54
CA LYS A 171 30.91 16.25 18.97
C LYS A 171 30.33 17.51 19.60
N GLU A 172 29.44 17.33 20.58
CA GLU A 172 28.91 18.44 21.38
C GLU A 172 30.05 19.29 21.97
N LYS A 173 29.92 20.61 21.85
CA LYS A 173 30.86 21.66 22.32
C LYS A 173 32.14 21.88 21.50
N VAL A 174 32.41 21.14 20.42
CA VAL A 174 33.54 21.47 19.52
C VAL A 174 33.12 22.56 18.53
N LYS A 175 33.89 23.65 18.44
CA LYS A 175 33.68 24.69 17.43
C LYS A 175 34.06 24.15 16.04
N PRO A 176 33.20 24.32 15.00
CA PRO A 176 33.58 23.98 13.64
C PRO A 176 34.72 24.86 13.13
N THR A 177 35.57 24.31 12.28
CA THR A 177 36.46 25.10 11.41
C THR A 177 35.73 25.38 10.10
N GLN A 178 35.84 26.57 9.53
CA GLN A 178 35.26 26.88 8.23
C GLN A 178 35.95 26.02 7.14
N CYS A 179 35.20 25.48 6.19
CA CYS A 179 35.79 24.67 5.13
C CYS A 179 36.60 25.53 4.16
N ASP A 180 37.90 25.28 4.02
CA ASP A 180 38.82 26.07 3.20
C ASP A 180 38.43 26.10 1.71
N ARG A 181 37.90 24.97 1.20
CA ARG A 181 37.59 24.78 -0.23
C ARG A 181 36.35 25.55 -0.71
N CYS A 182 35.34 25.73 0.14
CA CYS A 182 34.11 26.48 -0.18
C CYS A 182 33.94 27.75 0.65
N LYS A 183 34.92 28.11 1.49
CA LYS A 183 34.87 29.25 2.43
C LYS A 183 33.55 29.33 3.20
N GLY A 184 33.02 28.20 3.65
CA GLY A 184 31.76 28.13 4.39
C GLY A 184 30.47 28.11 3.55
N GLN A 185 30.53 28.26 2.23
CA GLN A 185 29.34 28.31 1.36
C GLN A 185 28.70 26.94 1.10
N GLY A 186 29.39 25.83 1.37
CA GLY A 186 28.86 24.46 1.22
C GLY A 186 28.83 23.92 -0.22
N VAL A 187 28.80 24.80 -1.22
CA VAL A 187 28.87 24.49 -2.66
C VAL A 187 30.17 25.02 -3.29
N GLN A 188 30.50 24.53 -4.48
CA GLN A 188 31.59 25.01 -5.34
C GLN A 188 31.08 25.17 -6.77
N GLU A 189 31.50 26.24 -7.43
CA GLU A 189 31.16 26.50 -8.84
C GLU A 189 32.18 25.83 -9.74
N PHE A 190 31.70 24.93 -10.60
CA PHE A 190 32.49 24.29 -11.65
C PHE A 190 32.03 24.80 -13.01
N TYR A 191 32.99 25.19 -13.84
CA TYR A 191 32.73 25.64 -15.20
C TYR A 191 32.74 24.43 -16.13
N ARG A 192 31.58 24.06 -16.66
CA ARG A 192 31.43 22.95 -17.62
C ARG A 192 31.22 23.53 -19.01
N GLN A 193 32.12 23.23 -19.95
CA GLN A 193 31.86 23.45 -21.37
C GLN A 193 30.79 22.45 -21.82
N VAL A 194 29.63 22.98 -22.21
CA VAL A 194 28.48 22.17 -22.70
C VAL A 194 28.45 22.14 -24.22
N GLY A 195 29.18 23.05 -24.87
CA GLY A 195 29.44 23.06 -26.31
C GLY A 195 30.55 24.04 -26.68
N PRO A 196 30.99 24.10 -27.95
CA PRO A 196 31.97 25.06 -28.42
C PRO A 196 31.52 26.50 -28.12
N GLY A 197 32.34 27.24 -27.36
CA GLY A 197 32.03 28.62 -26.95
C GLY A 197 31.01 28.79 -25.81
N LEU A 198 30.33 27.73 -25.35
CA LEU A 198 29.31 27.81 -24.31
C LEU A 198 29.77 27.15 -23.00
N ILE A 199 30.23 27.98 -22.05
CA ILE A 199 30.61 27.57 -20.70
C ILE A 199 29.44 27.83 -19.76
N ARG A 200 28.91 26.78 -19.11
CA ARG A 200 27.88 26.89 -18.07
C ARG A 200 28.53 26.79 -16.70
N GLN A 201 28.18 27.71 -15.80
CA GLN A 201 28.46 27.57 -14.37
C GLN A 201 27.51 26.53 -13.78
N GLU A 202 28.05 25.46 -13.22
CA GLU A 202 27.32 24.39 -12.52
C GLU A 202 27.72 24.40 -11.04
N GLN A 203 26.74 24.55 -10.15
CA GLN A 203 26.98 24.53 -8.70
C GLN A 203 26.93 23.08 -8.20
N ALA A 204 28.07 22.56 -7.74
CA ALA A 204 28.17 21.24 -7.14
C ALA A 204 28.32 21.35 -5.61
N VAL A 205 27.90 20.31 -4.88
CA VAL A 205 28.12 20.21 -3.43
C VAL A 205 29.62 20.04 -3.15
N CYS A 206 30.19 20.81 -2.23
CA CYS A 206 31.62 20.76 -1.95
C CYS A 206 32.05 19.43 -1.30
N ASP A 207 32.89 18.65 -2.00
CA ASP A 207 33.41 17.34 -1.56
C ASP A 207 33.92 17.33 -0.12
N HIS A 208 34.61 18.40 0.29
CA HIS A 208 35.36 18.42 1.55
C HIS A 208 34.49 18.70 2.80
N CYS A 209 33.25 19.18 2.60
CA CYS A 209 32.31 19.45 3.70
C CYS A 209 30.91 18.87 3.47
N HIS A 210 30.64 18.23 2.33
CA HIS A 210 29.34 17.66 1.95
C HIS A 210 28.16 18.60 2.28
N GLY A 211 28.24 19.84 1.78
CA GLY A 211 27.20 20.87 1.95
C GLY A 211 27.11 21.51 3.34
N SER A 212 27.92 21.12 4.33
CA SER A 212 27.79 21.65 5.70
C SER A 212 28.50 22.99 5.94
N GLY A 213 29.34 23.45 5.00
CA GLY A 213 30.20 24.64 5.12
C GLY A 213 31.33 24.51 6.17
N ASN A 214 31.26 23.50 7.03
CA ASN A 214 32.08 23.33 8.21
C ASN A 214 32.89 22.04 8.13
N TYR A 215 34.12 22.08 8.62
CA TYR A 215 35.02 20.96 8.69
C TYR A 215 35.34 20.61 10.15
N TYR A 216 35.25 19.31 10.45
CA TYR A 216 35.67 18.74 11.73
C TYR A 216 36.82 17.77 11.50
N LYS A 217 37.91 17.97 12.25
CA LYS A 217 39.03 17.02 12.35
C LYS A 217 38.48 15.65 12.74
N GLU A 218 39.08 14.58 12.23
CA GLU A 218 38.55 13.22 12.37
C GLU A 218 38.26 12.81 13.84
N LYS A 219 39.14 13.23 14.76
CA LYS A 219 38.99 13.03 16.21
C LYS A 219 37.73 13.69 16.79
N ASP A 220 37.21 14.74 16.16
CA ASP A 220 36.11 15.58 16.65
C ASP A 220 34.77 15.34 15.92
N ARG A 221 34.78 14.49 14.89
CA ARG A 221 33.56 14.03 14.22
C ARG A 221 32.68 13.23 15.19
N CYS A 222 31.37 13.33 15.02
CA CYS A 222 30.42 12.55 15.80
C CYS A 222 30.60 11.04 15.55
N LYS A 223 30.74 10.24 16.61
CA LYS A 223 30.99 8.80 16.52
C LYS A 223 29.87 8.02 15.78
N LYS A 224 28.62 8.48 15.84
CA LYS A 224 27.47 7.79 15.21
C LYS A 224 27.36 8.05 13.71
N CYS A 225 27.36 9.31 13.28
CA CYS A 225 27.22 9.67 11.87
C CYS A 225 28.56 9.84 11.12
N LYS A 226 29.70 9.73 11.82
CA LYS A 226 31.07 9.90 11.28
C LYS A 226 31.34 11.23 10.55
N GLY A 227 30.50 12.23 10.78
CA GLY A 227 30.51 13.54 10.09
C GLY A 227 29.31 13.77 9.17
N ASN A 228 28.60 12.74 8.73
CA ASN A 228 27.55 12.82 7.70
C ASN A 228 26.25 13.51 8.14
N ARG A 229 26.16 14.00 9.39
CA ARG A 229 25.00 14.68 10.00
C ARG A 229 23.71 13.85 10.15
N THR A 230 23.45 12.87 9.28
CA THR A 230 22.32 11.92 9.34
C THR A 230 22.71 10.53 9.84
N VAL A 231 21.73 9.71 10.20
CA VAL A 231 21.86 8.27 10.51
C VAL A 231 20.69 7.51 9.88
N LYS A 232 20.94 6.30 9.36
CA LYS A 232 19.89 5.41 8.85
C LYS A 232 19.27 4.60 10.00
N GLU A 233 17.96 4.71 10.19
CA GLU A 233 17.20 3.96 11.20
C GLU A 233 15.98 3.29 10.56
N VAL A 234 15.60 2.11 11.05
CA VAL A 234 14.42 1.38 10.55
C VAL A 234 13.23 1.69 11.46
N LYS A 235 12.28 2.48 10.96
CA LYS A 235 11.05 2.83 11.67
C LYS A 235 9.90 1.96 11.16
N ALA A 236 9.15 1.35 12.08
CA ALA A 236 7.90 0.69 11.74
C ALA A 236 6.80 1.75 11.57
N LEU A 237 6.26 1.86 10.37
CA LEU A 237 5.13 2.71 10.01
C LEU A 237 3.88 1.83 9.86
N GLU A 238 2.71 2.37 10.21
CA GLU A 238 1.43 1.67 10.11
C GLU A 238 0.51 2.42 9.15
N ILE A 239 0.02 1.73 8.12
CA ILE A 239 -0.80 2.29 7.06
C ILE A 239 -2.17 1.60 7.12
N TYR A 240 -3.24 2.38 7.09
CA TYR A 240 -4.60 1.87 6.97
C TYR A 240 -5.08 2.02 5.52
N ILE A 241 -5.33 0.90 4.85
CA ILE A 241 -5.92 0.85 3.52
C ILE A 241 -7.44 0.84 3.70
N PRO A 242 -8.17 1.88 3.25
CA PRO A 242 -9.61 1.93 3.39
C PRO A 242 -10.28 0.89 2.48
N ARG A 243 -11.48 0.46 2.87
CA ARG A 243 -12.32 -0.42 2.05
C ARG A 243 -12.69 0.29 0.75
N GLY A 244 -12.70 -0.47 -0.35
CA GLY A 244 -13.04 0.06 -1.66
C GLY A 244 -11.98 0.97 -2.30
N ALA A 245 -10.78 1.06 -1.71
CA ALA A 245 -9.69 1.85 -2.28
C ALA A 245 -9.43 1.47 -3.75
N MET A 246 -9.12 2.45 -4.58
CA MET A 246 -8.93 2.25 -6.03
C MET A 246 -7.47 1.90 -6.37
N ASN A 247 -7.27 1.26 -7.53
CA ASN A 247 -5.93 1.10 -8.08
C ASN A 247 -5.28 2.48 -8.34
N ASN A 248 -3.98 2.60 -8.09
CA ASN A 248 -3.19 3.84 -8.08
C ASN A 248 -3.63 4.92 -7.07
N GLU A 249 -4.48 4.59 -6.08
CA GLU A 249 -4.84 5.51 -5.02
C GLU A 249 -3.61 5.84 -4.14
N LYS A 250 -3.46 7.13 -3.77
CA LYS A 250 -2.32 7.65 -3.02
C LYS A 250 -2.65 7.82 -1.54
N ILE A 251 -1.92 7.14 -0.66
CA ILE A 251 -1.97 7.33 0.80
C ILE A 251 -0.71 8.05 1.25
N VAL A 252 -0.87 9.25 1.81
CA VAL A 252 0.24 10.12 2.23
C VAL A 252 0.51 9.94 3.73
N LEU A 253 1.78 9.72 4.10
CA LEU A 253 2.27 9.82 5.47
C LEU A 253 3.13 11.08 5.63
N GLU A 254 2.53 12.10 6.26
CA GLU A 254 3.14 13.43 6.41
C GLU A 254 4.43 13.41 7.24
N GLY A 255 5.49 14.05 6.74
CA GLY A 255 6.78 14.19 7.42
C GLY A 255 7.56 12.88 7.64
N GLU A 256 7.09 11.76 7.08
CA GLU A 256 7.71 10.45 7.28
C GLU A 256 8.86 10.12 6.30
N ALA A 257 9.15 10.94 5.27
CA ALA A 257 10.29 10.73 4.38
C ALA A 257 11.64 11.10 5.03
N ASP A 258 12.74 11.01 4.28
CA ASP A 258 14.08 11.29 4.77
C ASP A 258 14.24 12.72 5.34
N GLN A 259 15.02 12.85 6.42
CA GLN A 259 15.32 14.12 7.08
C GLN A 259 16.74 14.57 6.76
N GLU A 260 16.86 15.74 6.15
CA GLU A 260 18.10 16.48 6.05
C GLU A 260 18.22 17.54 7.17
N PRO A 261 19.45 17.90 7.60
CA PRO A 261 19.66 19.10 8.41
C PRO A 261 19.10 20.35 7.71
N ASP A 262 18.58 21.29 8.49
CA ASP A 262 18.11 22.61 8.03
C ASP A 262 16.88 22.59 7.09
N GLN A 263 16.24 21.42 6.92
CA GLN A 263 15.02 21.21 6.12
C GLN A 263 13.90 20.56 6.94
N THR A 264 12.65 20.79 6.55
CA THR A 264 11.49 20.00 7.05
C THR A 264 11.36 18.72 6.24
N PRO A 265 11.12 17.55 6.85
CA PRO A 265 11.01 16.29 6.10
C PRO A 265 9.91 16.34 5.02
N GLY A 266 10.14 15.58 3.94
CA GLY A 266 9.11 15.24 2.97
C GLY A 266 8.11 14.20 3.50
N ASP A 267 7.15 13.86 2.66
CA ASP A 267 6.08 12.89 2.94
C ASP A 267 6.37 11.57 2.23
N ILE A 268 5.96 10.43 2.81
CA ILE A 268 5.97 9.15 2.09
C ILE A 268 4.62 8.97 1.41
N ILE A 269 4.62 8.85 0.08
CA ILE A 269 3.42 8.68 -0.73
C ILE A 269 3.34 7.21 -1.15
N PHE A 270 2.44 6.45 -0.53
CA PHE A 270 2.16 5.08 -0.94
C PHE A 270 1.16 5.08 -2.09
N VAL A 271 1.57 4.55 -3.24
CA VAL A 271 0.69 4.30 -4.39
C VAL A 271 0.22 2.85 -4.29
N LEU A 272 -1.07 2.64 -4.13
CA LEU A 272 -1.65 1.29 -4.11
C LEU A 272 -1.63 0.70 -5.52
N SER A 273 -1.13 -0.52 -5.66
CA SER A 273 -1.05 -1.27 -6.91
C SER A 273 -1.88 -2.53 -6.76
N GLU A 274 -2.98 -2.63 -7.50
CA GLU A 274 -3.92 -3.77 -7.41
C GLU A 274 -3.32 -5.00 -8.12
N GLU A 275 -3.14 -6.09 -7.38
CA GLU A 275 -2.70 -7.37 -7.95
C GLU A 275 -3.85 -8.05 -8.70
N PRO A 276 -3.64 -8.58 -9.93
CA PRO A 276 -4.68 -9.28 -10.67
C PRO A 276 -5.14 -10.52 -9.91
N HIS A 277 -6.44 -10.82 -9.96
CA HIS A 277 -7.06 -11.92 -9.21
C HIS A 277 -7.65 -12.96 -10.17
N ASP A 278 -7.36 -14.24 -9.93
CA ASP A 278 -7.66 -15.37 -10.83
C ASP A 278 -9.14 -15.47 -11.25
N VAL A 279 -10.06 -15.13 -10.34
CA VAL A 279 -11.53 -15.31 -10.52
C VAL A 279 -12.28 -14.00 -10.77
N PHE A 280 -11.71 -12.85 -10.42
CA PHE A 280 -12.45 -11.59 -10.33
C PHE A 280 -11.69 -10.47 -11.03
N THR A 281 -12.30 -9.91 -12.07
CA THR A 281 -11.83 -8.68 -12.70
C THR A 281 -12.63 -7.49 -12.16
N ARG A 282 -11.94 -6.44 -11.71
CA ARG A 282 -12.58 -5.25 -11.14
C ARG A 282 -12.76 -4.16 -12.19
N ILE A 283 -13.97 -3.62 -12.30
CA ILE A 283 -14.27 -2.45 -13.14
C ILE A 283 -14.91 -1.37 -12.26
N GLY A 284 -14.08 -0.44 -11.77
CA GLY A 284 -14.51 0.61 -10.84
C GLY A 284 -14.93 0.04 -9.48
N ASN A 285 -16.24 0.01 -9.22
CA ASN A 285 -16.82 -0.59 -8.01
C ASN A 285 -17.50 -1.95 -8.30
N ASP A 286 -17.69 -2.29 -9.57
CA ASP A 286 -18.33 -3.55 -9.96
C ASP A 286 -17.28 -4.63 -10.18
N LEU A 287 -17.69 -5.87 -10.03
CA LEU A 287 -16.86 -7.05 -10.27
C LEU A 287 -17.42 -7.83 -11.46
N SER A 288 -16.54 -8.40 -12.28
CA SER A 288 -16.89 -9.44 -13.24
C SER A 288 -16.16 -10.74 -12.90
N ALA A 289 -16.85 -11.87 -13.07
CA ALA A 289 -16.27 -13.21 -12.92
C ALA A 289 -16.89 -14.16 -13.95
N ASP A 290 -16.12 -15.17 -14.35
CA ASP A 290 -16.63 -16.21 -15.24
C ASP A 290 -17.43 -17.25 -14.44
N LEU A 291 -18.55 -17.67 -15.01
CA LEU A 291 -19.52 -18.59 -14.45
C LEU A 291 -19.52 -19.86 -15.32
N GLU A 292 -18.70 -20.81 -14.89
CA GLU A 292 -18.53 -22.11 -15.55
C GLU A 292 -19.69 -23.05 -15.16
N ILE A 293 -20.48 -23.40 -16.18
CA ILE A 293 -21.71 -24.21 -16.10
C ILE A 293 -21.61 -25.31 -17.15
N THR A 294 -22.01 -26.54 -16.83
CA THR A 294 -22.08 -27.62 -17.84
C THR A 294 -23.30 -27.46 -18.74
N LEU A 295 -23.24 -28.00 -19.97
CA LEU A 295 -24.40 -28.00 -20.89
C LEU A 295 -25.69 -28.56 -20.25
N SER A 296 -25.57 -29.57 -19.38
CA SER A 296 -26.71 -30.16 -18.67
C SER A 296 -27.33 -29.23 -17.61
N GLU A 297 -26.51 -28.44 -16.91
CA GLU A 297 -26.98 -27.41 -15.98
C GLU A 297 -27.59 -26.20 -16.71
N ALA A 298 -27.04 -25.82 -17.88
CA ALA A 298 -27.51 -24.72 -18.71
C ALA A 298 -28.91 -24.95 -19.31
N LEU A 299 -29.23 -26.22 -19.65
CA LEU A 299 -30.55 -26.65 -20.14
C LEU A 299 -31.49 -27.05 -18.99
N GLY A 300 -31.00 -27.84 -18.04
CA GLY A 300 -31.80 -28.47 -16.98
C GLY A 300 -32.12 -27.57 -15.79
N GLY A 301 -31.43 -26.43 -15.66
CA GLY A 301 -31.47 -25.57 -14.48
C GLY A 301 -30.70 -26.15 -13.31
N PHE A 302 -30.13 -25.28 -12.47
CA PHE A 302 -29.30 -25.68 -11.33
C PHE A 302 -29.56 -24.83 -10.09
N SER A 303 -29.18 -25.38 -8.94
CA SER A 303 -29.28 -24.77 -7.62
C SER A 303 -28.04 -25.20 -6.86
N ARG A 304 -26.99 -24.37 -6.89
CA ARG A 304 -25.72 -24.63 -6.20
C ARG A 304 -25.00 -23.34 -5.81
N VAL A 305 -24.07 -23.48 -4.86
CA VAL A 305 -23.04 -22.47 -4.64
C VAL A 305 -22.09 -22.51 -5.83
N VAL A 306 -22.01 -21.41 -6.58
CA VAL A 306 -21.13 -21.33 -7.76
C VAL A 306 -19.75 -20.83 -7.35
N LEU A 307 -19.69 -19.65 -6.73
CA LEU A 307 -18.46 -18.89 -6.54
C LEU A 307 -18.23 -18.59 -5.06
N LYS A 308 -16.96 -18.53 -4.66
CA LYS A 308 -16.56 -17.97 -3.36
C LYS A 308 -16.24 -16.50 -3.56
N HIS A 309 -17.01 -15.62 -2.94
CA HIS A 309 -16.74 -14.20 -2.95
C HIS A 309 -15.49 -13.88 -2.11
N LEU A 310 -14.92 -12.68 -2.31
CA LEU A 310 -13.76 -12.13 -1.61
C LEU A 310 -13.91 -12.20 -0.09
N ASP A 311 -15.14 -12.12 0.45
CA ASP A 311 -15.46 -12.29 1.87
C ASP A 311 -15.29 -13.72 2.42
N GLY A 312 -15.05 -14.71 1.55
CA GLY A 312 -15.06 -16.15 1.87
C GLY A 312 -16.46 -16.77 1.93
N ARG A 313 -17.51 -16.00 1.63
CA ARG A 313 -18.90 -16.47 1.51
C ARG A 313 -19.12 -17.14 0.15
N GLY A 314 -19.94 -18.19 0.11
CA GLY A 314 -20.40 -18.78 -1.14
C GLY A 314 -21.62 -18.04 -1.68
N ILE A 315 -21.61 -17.67 -2.96
CA ILE A 315 -22.77 -17.12 -3.67
C ILE A 315 -23.59 -18.30 -4.20
N HIS A 316 -24.82 -18.43 -3.69
CA HIS A 316 -25.81 -19.39 -4.19
C HIS A 316 -26.58 -18.78 -5.35
N ILE A 317 -26.74 -19.54 -6.43
CA ILE A 317 -27.54 -19.12 -7.58
C ILE A 317 -28.56 -20.21 -7.87
N ASP A 318 -29.83 -19.79 -7.93
CA ASP A 318 -30.99 -20.63 -8.20
C ASP A 318 -31.55 -20.27 -9.58
N HIS A 319 -31.22 -21.10 -10.57
CA HIS A 319 -31.70 -20.93 -11.93
C HIS A 319 -32.83 -21.93 -12.22
N PRO A 320 -34.08 -21.48 -12.45
CA PRO A 320 -35.23 -22.36 -12.57
C PRO A 320 -35.19 -23.18 -13.85
N ARG A 321 -35.61 -24.45 -13.74
CA ARG A 321 -35.73 -25.38 -14.86
C ARG A 321 -36.64 -24.81 -15.96
N GLY A 322 -36.24 -24.99 -17.22
CA GLY A 322 -37.02 -24.54 -18.39
C GLY A 322 -36.67 -23.14 -18.90
N LYS A 323 -35.80 -22.38 -18.23
CA LYS A 323 -35.09 -21.25 -18.85
C LYS A 323 -33.72 -21.73 -19.31
N VAL A 324 -33.43 -21.65 -20.60
CA VAL A 324 -32.10 -21.98 -21.13
C VAL A 324 -31.15 -20.82 -20.86
N MET A 325 -29.94 -21.14 -20.39
CA MET A 325 -28.82 -20.18 -20.29
C MET A 325 -28.06 -20.15 -21.61
N GLN A 326 -27.78 -18.96 -22.15
CA GLN A 326 -26.99 -18.82 -23.37
C GLN A 326 -25.50 -18.63 -23.07
N PRO A 327 -24.58 -19.12 -23.93
CA PRO A 327 -23.16 -18.76 -23.85
C PRO A 327 -22.98 -17.24 -23.89
N ASN A 328 -22.02 -16.72 -23.11
CA ASN A 328 -21.73 -15.29 -22.95
C ASN A 328 -22.89 -14.44 -22.40
N GLN A 329 -23.99 -15.06 -21.93
CA GLN A 329 -25.04 -14.35 -21.22
C GLN A 329 -24.50 -13.79 -19.91
N VAL A 330 -24.81 -12.52 -19.61
CA VAL A 330 -24.38 -11.87 -18.37
C VAL A 330 -25.51 -11.93 -17.34
N LEU A 331 -25.25 -12.57 -16.19
CA LEU A 331 -26.12 -12.48 -15.02
C LEU A 331 -25.64 -11.36 -14.08
N LYS A 332 -26.57 -10.57 -13.55
CA LYS A 332 -26.28 -9.53 -12.56
C LYS A 332 -26.74 -9.97 -11.17
N VAL A 333 -25.80 -10.04 -10.23
CA VAL A 333 -26.04 -10.24 -8.80
C VAL A 333 -25.87 -8.89 -8.09
N ALA A 334 -26.98 -8.31 -7.65
CA ALA A 334 -26.98 -6.97 -7.07
C ALA A 334 -26.33 -6.94 -5.68
N GLY A 335 -25.49 -5.94 -5.42
CA GLY A 335 -24.88 -5.71 -4.09
C GLY A 335 -23.73 -6.65 -3.69
N GLU A 336 -23.20 -7.49 -4.58
CA GLU A 336 -22.03 -8.35 -4.33
C GLU A 336 -20.76 -7.88 -5.08
N GLY A 337 -20.68 -6.59 -5.43
CA GLY A 337 -19.48 -5.91 -5.93
C GLY A 337 -18.61 -5.33 -4.80
N MET A 338 -17.69 -4.43 -5.16
CA MET A 338 -16.78 -3.78 -4.19
C MET A 338 -17.53 -2.76 -3.30
N PRO A 339 -17.16 -2.63 -2.02
CA PRO A 339 -17.73 -1.60 -1.14
C PRO A 339 -17.30 -0.19 -1.58
N LEU A 340 -18.17 0.80 -1.39
CA LEU A 340 -17.84 2.21 -1.65
C LEU A 340 -17.02 2.80 -0.49
N LYS A 341 -16.08 3.70 -0.80
CA LYS A 341 -15.19 4.31 0.22
C LYS A 341 -15.91 5.18 1.27
N ARG A 342 -17.09 5.73 0.94
CA ARG A 342 -17.86 6.67 1.80
C ARG A 342 -19.17 6.10 2.36
N SER A 343 -19.68 4.99 1.83
CA SER A 343 -20.94 4.37 2.25
C SER A 343 -20.78 2.86 2.36
N ASP A 344 -21.59 2.21 3.21
CA ASP A 344 -21.58 0.74 3.36
C ASP A 344 -22.27 0.02 2.17
N THR A 345 -22.70 0.78 1.17
CA THR A 345 -23.22 0.28 -0.10
C THR A 345 -22.10 -0.43 -0.88
N LYS A 346 -22.44 -1.51 -1.57
CA LYS A 346 -21.56 -2.23 -2.48
C LYS A 346 -21.99 -1.99 -3.93
N GLY A 347 -21.07 -2.14 -4.87
CA GLY A 347 -21.38 -2.30 -6.29
C GLY A 347 -22.03 -3.64 -6.59
N ASP A 348 -22.08 -3.99 -7.87
CA ASP A 348 -22.72 -5.22 -8.37
C ASP A 348 -21.70 -6.23 -8.89
N LEU A 349 -22.09 -7.51 -8.93
CA LEU A 349 -21.31 -8.59 -9.53
C LEU A 349 -21.97 -9.04 -10.83
N TYR A 350 -21.20 -9.03 -11.91
CA TYR A 350 -21.59 -9.53 -13.22
C TYR A 350 -20.92 -10.88 -13.47
N LEU A 351 -21.72 -11.87 -13.84
CA LEU A 351 -21.26 -13.23 -14.10
C LEU A 351 -21.42 -13.55 -15.58
N LEU A 352 -20.31 -13.79 -16.27
CA LEU A 352 -20.29 -14.16 -17.68
C LEU A 352 -20.44 -15.67 -17.80
N VAL A 353 -21.54 -16.13 -18.40
CA VAL A 353 -21.83 -17.57 -18.53
C VAL A 353 -20.92 -18.19 -19.57
N LYS A 354 -20.09 -19.13 -19.13
CA LYS A 354 -19.24 -19.96 -19.98
C LYS A 354 -19.76 -21.40 -19.89
N ILE A 355 -20.21 -21.94 -21.01
CA ILE A 355 -20.78 -23.30 -21.06
C ILE A 355 -19.68 -24.28 -21.42
N GLU A 356 -19.42 -25.23 -20.53
CA GLU A 356 -18.55 -26.37 -20.80
C GLU A 356 -19.34 -27.46 -21.52
N PHE A 357 -18.88 -27.80 -22.71
CA PHE A 357 -19.39 -28.93 -23.50
C PHE A 357 -18.68 -30.23 -23.07
N PRO A 358 -19.35 -31.39 -23.16
CA PRO A 358 -18.73 -32.68 -22.85
C PRO A 358 -17.62 -33.03 -23.85
N GLU A 359 -16.66 -33.85 -23.41
CA GLU A 359 -15.55 -34.34 -24.23
C GLU A 359 -16.04 -35.22 -25.42
N GLU A 360 -15.24 -35.25 -26.48
CA GLU A 360 -15.48 -36.09 -27.66
C GLU A 360 -15.59 -37.58 -27.30
N GLY A 361 -16.60 -38.26 -27.86
CA GLY A 361 -16.86 -39.67 -27.56
C GLY A 361 -17.50 -39.95 -26.19
N TRP A 362 -18.05 -38.92 -25.52
CA TRP A 362 -18.85 -39.09 -24.29
C TRP A 362 -20.06 -40.03 -24.48
N LEU A 363 -20.70 -39.98 -25.65
CA LEU A 363 -21.80 -40.88 -26.05
C LEU A 363 -21.27 -42.01 -26.94
N LYS A 364 -21.57 -43.25 -26.57
CA LYS A 364 -20.99 -44.45 -27.21
C LYS A 364 -21.99 -45.25 -28.03
N ASP A 365 -23.27 -45.16 -27.69
CA ASP A 365 -24.32 -45.92 -28.35
C ASP A 365 -25.09 -45.04 -29.36
N GLU A 366 -25.22 -45.51 -30.59
CA GLU A 366 -25.96 -44.84 -31.68
C GLU A 366 -27.41 -44.47 -31.28
N LYS A 367 -28.02 -45.29 -30.41
CA LYS A 367 -29.36 -45.05 -29.84
C LYS A 367 -29.43 -43.83 -28.92
N GLU A 368 -28.33 -43.43 -28.31
CA GLU A 368 -28.27 -42.24 -27.45
C GLU A 368 -28.25 -40.96 -28.30
N TYR A 369 -27.59 -40.98 -29.46
CA TYR A 369 -27.63 -39.89 -30.45
C TYR A 369 -29.05 -39.70 -31.02
N ASP A 370 -29.77 -40.79 -31.29
CA ASP A 370 -31.18 -40.78 -31.68
C ASP A 370 -32.09 -40.16 -30.60
N ILE A 371 -31.79 -40.40 -29.32
CA ILE A 371 -32.53 -39.82 -28.20
C ILE A 371 -32.20 -38.33 -28.07
N LEU A 372 -30.94 -37.95 -28.17
CA LEU A 372 -30.49 -36.55 -28.12
C LEU A 372 -31.13 -35.71 -29.23
N THR A 373 -31.14 -36.22 -30.47
CA THR A 373 -31.76 -35.58 -31.64
C THR A 373 -33.27 -35.39 -31.46
N LYS A 374 -33.96 -36.26 -30.70
CA LYS A 374 -35.39 -36.12 -30.37
C LYS A 374 -35.67 -35.16 -29.21
N LEU A 375 -34.67 -34.85 -28.39
CA LEU A 375 -34.79 -33.97 -27.22
C LEU A 375 -34.41 -32.51 -27.54
N LEU A 376 -33.54 -32.30 -28.52
CA LEU A 376 -33.12 -30.99 -29.00
C LEU A 376 -34.10 -30.45 -30.08
N PRO A 377 -34.16 -29.13 -30.31
CA PRO A 377 -34.95 -28.58 -31.41
C PRO A 377 -34.48 -29.14 -32.77
N PRO A 378 -35.39 -29.33 -33.75
CA PRO A 378 -35.02 -29.85 -35.05
C PRO A 378 -34.05 -28.91 -35.78
N PRO A 379 -33.13 -29.45 -36.62
CA PRO A 379 -32.25 -28.62 -37.44
C PRO A 379 -33.06 -27.74 -38.39
N GLU A 380 -32.50 -26.58 -38.74
CA GLU A 380 -33.09 -25.70 -39.74
C GLU A 380 -33.20 -26.42 -41.11
N PRO A 381 -34.25 -26.12 -41.91
CA PRO A 381 -34.42 -26.77 -43.21
C PRO A 381 -33.22 -26.43 -44.12
N PRO A 382 -32.69 -27.40 -44.88
CA PRO A 382 -31.55 -27.16 -45.77
C PRO A 382 -31.90 -26.09 -46.80
N ILE A 383 -30.96 -25.14 -46.99
CA ILE A 383 -31.10 -24.06 -47.96
C ILE A 383 -31.02 -24.68 -49.36
N THR A 384 -32.09 -24.57 -50.14
CA THR A 384 -32.13 -25.07 -51.52
C THR A 384 -31.48 -24.08 -52.47
N THR A 385 -30.33 -24.44 -53.05
CA THR A 385 -29.69 -23.77 -54.18
C THR A 385 -29.66 -24.70 -55.39
N ASP A 386 -29.72 -24.15 -56.61
CA ASP A 386 -29.75 -24.94 -57.85
C ASP A 386 -28.40 -25.62 -58.17
N GLU A 387 -27.31 -25.10 -57.59
CA GLU A 387 -25.97 -25.66 -57.62
C GLU A 387 -25.51 -25.88 -56.17
N VAL A 388 -24.88 -27.03 -55.89
CA VAL A 388 -24.34 -27.42 -54.58
C VAL A 388 -22.96 -28.03 -54.81
N ASP A 389 -21.92 -27.32 -54.36
CA ASP A 389 -20.55 -27.82 -54.37
C ASP A 389 -20.26 -28.61 -53.08
N GLU A 390 -19.74 -29.83 -53.22
CA GLU A 390 -19.20 -30.59 -52.08
C GLU A 390 -17.81 -30.03 -51.73
N VAL A 391 -17.70 -29.33 -50.61
CA VAL A 391 -16.45 -28.71 -50.14
C VAL A 391 -15.93 -29.46 -48.92
N GLU A 392 -14.70 -29.97 -49.01
CA GLU A 392 -13.98 -30.52 -47.86
C GLU A 392 -13.62 -29.39 -46.89
N TYR A 393 -13.89 -29.58 -45.59
CA TYR A 393 -13.51 -28.63 -44.54
C TYR A 393 -12.49 -29.25 -43.59
N GLU A 394 -11.56 -28.42 -43.13
CA GLU A 394 -10.60 -28.78 -42.08
C GLU A 394 -11.26 -28.51 -40.72
N SER A 395 -11.27 -29.50 -39.83
CA SER A 395 -11.94 -29.39 -38.52
C SER A 395 -11.23 -28.48 -37.52
N ASP A 396 -9.90 -28.35 -37.66
CA ASP A 396 -9.01 -27.78 -36.64
C ASP A 396 -8.33 -26.48 -37.13
N ALA A 397 -8.93 -25.77 -38.10
CA ALA A 397 -8.37 -24.54 -38.66
C ALA A 397 -8.36 -23.39 -37.63
N ASP A 398 -7.18 -22.81 -37.34
CA ASP A 398 -7.07 -21.63 -36.47
C ASP A 398 -7.44 -20.36 -37.26
N ILE A 399 -8.36 -19.56 -36.70
CA ILE A 399 -8.75 -18.27 -37.25
C ILE A 399 -7.58 -17.25 -37.31
N GLN A 400 -6.48 -17.51 -36.59
CA GLN A 400 -5.23 -16.75 -36.67
C GLN A 400 -4.42 -17.03 -37.95
N GLU A 401 -4.63 -18.18 -38.60
CA GLU A 401 -3.99 -18.53 -39.87
C GLU A 401 -4.76 -17.98 -41.09
N MET A 402 -5.97 -17.47 -40.87
CA MET A 402 -6.81 -16.83 -41.88
C MET A 402 -6.11 -15.61 -42.50
N GLY A 403 -5.59 -15.79 -43.72
CA GLY A 403 -4.87 -14.75 -44.47
C GLY A 403 -3.35 -15.00 -44.60
N ALA A 404 -2.78 -15.97 -43.88
CA ALA A 404 -1.34 -16.28 -43.93
C ALA A 404 -0.85 -16.69 -45.34
N HIS A 405 -1.73 -17.23 -46.19
CA HIS A 405 -1.44 -17.59 -47.58
C HIS A 405 -1.64 -16.46 -48.59
N GLN A 406 -2.13 -15.28 -48.18
CA GLN A 406 -2.38 -14.17 -49.10
C GLN A 406 -1.11 -13.34 -49.31
N GLY A 407 -0.31 -13.75 -50.30
CA GLY A 407 0.97 -13.10 -50.68
C GLY A 407 0.85 -11.70 -51.30
N ASP A 408 -0.14 -10.89 -50.89
CA ASP A 408 -0.24 -9.46 -51.24
C ASP A 408 0.51 -8.64 -50.19
N PRO A 409 1.61 -7.94 -50.55
CA PRO A 409 2.44 -7.20 -49.59
C PRO A 409 1.69 -6.13 -48.78
N ARG A 410 0.49 -5.72 -49.20
CA ARG A 410 -0.34 -4.73 -48.48
C ARG A 410 -1.01 -5.26 -47.22
N TYR A 411 -1.10 -6.58 -47.06
CA TYR A 411 -1.63 -7.23 -45.85
C TYR A 411 -0.53 -7.90 -45.01
N ALA A 412 0.68 -8.01 -45.56
CA ALA A 412 1.86 -8.61 -44.91
C ALA A 412 2.63 -7.62 -44.02
N GLN A 413 2.01 -6.49 -43.62
CA GLN A 413 2.64 -5.51 -42.75
C GLN A 413 2.22 -5.78 -41.30
N GLU A 414 2.92 -6.73 -40.68
CA GLU A 414 3.23 -6.64 -39.25
C GLU A 414 3.68 -5.20 -38.98
N TRP A 415 3.10 -4.56 -37.96
CA TRP A 415 3.46 -3.19 -37.64
C TRP A 415 4.86 -3.23 -37.01
N GLU A 416 5.88 -3.23 -37.87
CA GLU A 416 7.18 -2.65 -37.58
C GLU A 416 6.95 -1.14 -37.34
N ASP A 417 6.42 -0.81 -36.18
CA ASP A 417 7.30 -0.45 -35.07
C ASP A 417 8.57 0.31 -35.49
N ASP A 418 8.50 1.33 -36.35
CA ASP A 418 9.62 2.23 -36.71
C ASP A 418 9.77 3.41 -35.72
N GLU A 419 10.48 3.21 -34.59
CA GLU A 419 10.66 4.20 -33.50
C GLU A 419 12.12 4.68 -33.24
N ASP A 420 13.02 4.64 -34.23
CA ASP A 420 14.17 5.59 -34.26
C ASP A 420 14.54 5.89 -35.72
N ASP A 421 14.50 7.18 -36.11
CA ASP A 421 15.68 7.98 -36.46
C ASP A 421 15.19 9.33 -37.01
N ASP A 422 15.33 10.41 -36.23
CA ASP A 422 15.67 11.72 -36.81
C ASP A 422 16.15 12.72 -35.74
N GLY A 423 17.47 12.82 -35.59
CA GLY A 423 18.12 13.82 -34.74
C GLY A 423 18.16 15.20 -35.39
N GLY A 424 17.04 15.92 -35.47
CA GLY A 424 16.96 17.26 -36.06
C GLY A 424 16.46 18.35 -35.10
N GLN A 425 17.34 19.26 -34.65
CA GLN A 425 16.93 20.48 -33.92
C GLN A 425 16.36 21.54 -34.89
N PRO A 426 15.11 22.02 -34.72
CA PRO A 426 14.66 23.24 -35.38
C PRO A 426 14.97 24.45 -34.50
N GLN A 427 15.93 25.27 -34.91
CA GLN A 427 16.07 26.63 -34.40
C GLN A 427 15.16 27.58 -35.19
N CYS A 428 14.57 28.53 -34.47
CA CYS A 428 13.81 29.70 -34.91
C CYS A 428 13.92 30.13 -36.39
N ALA A 429 12.78 30.39 -37.06
CA ALA A 429 12.23 31.75 -37.24
C ALA A 429 11.25 31.91 -38.44
N THR A 430 10.07 32.46 -38.13
CA THR A 430 9.28 33.45 -38.91
C THR A 430 9.00 33.29 -40.42
N HIS A 431 7.69 33.29 -40.72
CA HIS A 431 6.99 33.94 -41.86
C HIS A 431 7.06 33.34 -43.29
N GLY A 432 5.87 33.06 -43.84
CA GLY A 432 5.62 32.70 -45.25
C GLY A 432 4.52 31.62 -45.39
N ILE A 433 3.23 31.96 -45.49
CA ILE A 433 2.52 32.20 -46.78
C ILE A 433 2.50 30.88 -47.61
N LEU A 434 1.42 30.08 -47.65
CA LEU A 434 0.09 30.38 -48.22
C LEU A 434 -1.06 29.52 -47.65
N LEU A 435 -2.28 30.09 -47.75
CA LEU A 435 -3.62 29.50 -47.97
C LEU A 435 -3.84 27.98 -47.69
N ARG A 436 -4.82 27.62 -46.84
CA ARG A 436 -6.25 27.38 -47.19
C ARG A 436 -6.44 26.19 -48.16
N SER A 437 -7.34 25.22 -47.93
CA SER A 437 -8.54 25.26 -47.09
C SER A 437 -9.20 23.89 -46.88
N SER A 438 -10.23 23.93 -46.02
CA SER A 438 -11.58 23.38 -46.25
C SER A 438 -11.91 21.92 -45.93
N LEU A 439 -12.85 21.85 -44.97
CA LEU A 439 -14.12 21.10 -44.98
C LEU A 439 -14.18 19.66 -44.46
N GLN A 440 -15.04 19.56 -43.43
CA GLN A 440 -16.07 18.52 -43.22
C GLN A 440 -15.59 17.11 -42.83
N LEU A 441 -15.88 16.68 -41.60
CA LEU A 441 -17.18 16.19 -41.09
C LEU A 441 -17.48 14.74 -41.47
N LYS A 442 -17.94 14.01 -40.44
CA LYS A 442 -18.77 12.79 -40.45
C LYS A 442 -18.06 11.43 -40.58
N CYS A 443 -18.13 10.76 -39.42
CA CYS A 443 -18.82 9.48 -39.23
C CYS A 443 -18.03 8.18 -39.35
N ARG A 444 -18.31 7.32 -38.35
CA ARG A 444 -18.09 5.86 -38.33
C ARG A 444 -16.63 5.41 -38.34
N ALA A 445 -16.29 4.25 -37.79
CA ALA A 445 -16.96 3.43 -36.79
C ALA A 445 -15.88 2.59 -36.07
N ALA A 446 -16.28 1.82 -35.07
CA ALA A 446 -15.40 0.89 -34.38
C ALA A 446 -14.64 -0.05 -35.36
N LYS A 447 -13.35 -0.24 -35.10
CA LYS A 447 -12.82 -1.59 -34.88
C LYS A 447 -11.55 -1.59 -34.02
N ILE A 448 -11.39 -2.73 -33.35
CA ILE A 448 -10.28 -3.12 -32.48
C ILE A 448 -8.99 -3.19 -33.31
N GLY A 449 -7.86 -2.78 -32.73
CA GLY A 449 -6.54 -2.89 -33.35
C GLY A 449 -5.46 -2.38 -32.41
N CYS A 450 -4.84 -3.29 -31.65
CA CYS A 450 -3.65 -2.99 -30.87
C CYS A 450 -2.44 -2.94 -31.81
N CYS A 451 -1.69 -1.85 -31.82
CA CYS A 451 -0.33 -1.82 -32.35
C CYS A 451 0.59 -1.18 -31.30
N LYS A 452 1.76 -1.79 -31.12
CA LYS A 452 2.93 -1.07 -30.59
C LYS A 452 3.46 -0.12 -31.68
N LEU A 453 4.33 0.81 -31.24
CA LEU A 453 5.55 1.44 -31.80
C LEU A 453 6.86 0.84 -31.20
N LYS A 454 7.96 0.50 -31.92
CA LYS A 454 9.24 -0.02 -31.34
C LYS A 454 10.43 -0.30 -32.33
N CYS A 455 11.16 0.72 -32.76
CA CYS A 455 12.54 0.59 -33.31
C CYS A 455 13.44 1.59 -32.56
N GLY A 456 14.67 1.90 -32.94
CA GLY A 456 15.41 1.62 -34.18
C GLY A 456 16.92 1.89 -34.08
N ALA A 457 17.55 1.47 -32.99
CA ALA A 457 18.96 1.07 -32.91
C ALA A 457 19.98 1.75 -33.87
N ALA A 458 20.77 2.70 -33.36
CA ALA A 458 22.06 3.08 -33.96
C ALA A 458 23.10 3.41 -32.87
N MET A 459 24.37 2.96 -32.91
CA MET A 459 25.07 2.12 -33.88
C MET A 459 26.38 1.54 -33.28
N ARG A 460 27.01 0.61 -34.02
CA ARG A 460 28.39 0.04 -33.92
C ARG A 460 28.46 -1.32 -33.21
N LYS A 461 28.57 -2.41 -33.99
CA LYS A 461 29.82 -3.00 -34.56
C LYS A 461 30.69 -3.63 -33.45
N GLU A 462 31.09 -4.90 -33.53
CA GLU A 462 31.40 -5.70 -34.73
C GLU A 462 31.37 -7.22 -34.46
N ARG A 463 30.95 -8.03 -35.45
CA ARG A 463 31.43 -9.40 -35.80
C ARG A 463 31.30 -10.53 -34.74
N LEU A 464 31.06 -11.80 -35.07
CA LEU A 464 30.91 -12.59 -36.32
C LEU A 464 29.95 -13.77 -35.94
N VAL A 465 28.89 -14.06 -36.70
CA VAL A 465 28.80 -15.19 -37.68
C VAL A 465 28.83 -16.58 -37.02
N THR A 466 27.86 -17.50 -37.19
CA THR A 466 26.67 -17.54 -38.09
C THR A 466 25.62 -18.56 -37.60
N CYS A 467 24.38 -18.38 -38.08
CA CYS A 467 23.38 -19.36 -38.54
C CYS A 467 23.54 -20.83 -38.07
N ALA A 468 22.55 -21.42 -37.38
CA ALA A 468 21.29 -21.98 -37.93
C ALA A 468 21.55 -23.26 -38.78
N VAL A 469 20.72 -24.32 -38.76
CA VAL A 469 19.36 -24.40 -39.33
C VAL A 469 18.72 -25.77 -38.97
N HIS A 470 17.41 -25.79 -38.68
CA HIS A 470 16.46 -26.94 -38.65
C HIS A 470 16.60 -28.10 -37.61
N GLY A 471 15.46 -28.70 -37.26
CA GLY A 471 15.31 -29.97 -36.53
C GLY A 471 15.09 -31.16 -37.51
N PRO A 472 14.20 -32.14 -37.25
CA PRO A 472 13.41 -32.41 -36.03
C PRO A 472 13.28 -33.92 -35.65
N VAL A 473 12.46 -34.23 -34.62
CA VAL A 473 11.79 -35.53 -34.25
C VAL A 473 12.59 -36.83 -33.93
N THR A 474 11.96 -37.64 -33.06
CA THR A 474 12.01 -39.12 -32.89
C THR A 474 13.14 -39.83 -32.10
N HIS A 475 12.74 -40.31 -30.91
CA HIS A 475 12.72 -41.72 -30.45
C HIS A 475 13.94 -42.69 -30.48
N LYS A 476 13.95 -43.53 -29.40
CA LYS A 476 14.50 -44.90 -29.25
C LYS A 476 16.01 -45.02 -28.96
N ILE A 477 16.38 -45.44 -27.74
CA ILE A 477 16.57 -46.82 -27.22
C ILE A 477 17.98 -47.39 -27.49
N ALA A 478 18.71 -47.57 -26.37
CA ALA A 478 19.77 -48.54 -26.09
C ALA A 478 20.91 -48.81 -27.10
N LEU A 479 22.17 -48.76 -26.61
CA LEU A 479 22.97 -49.97 -26.28
C LEU A 479 24.33 -49.62 -25.61
N LYS A 480 24.80 -50.53 -24.76
CA LYS A 480 26.20 -50.65 -24.26
C LYS A 480 27.06 -51.28 -25.39
N PRO A 481 28.41 -51.15 -25.48
CA PRO A 481 29.38 -51.44 -24.40
C PRO A 481 30.65 -50.52 -24.50
N SER A 482 31.91 -50.79 -24.07
CA SER A 482 32.61 -51.84 -23.27
C SER A 482 33.99 -51.30 -22.83
N LEU A 483 34.48 -51.68 -21.62
CA LEU A 483 35.91 -51.66 -21.19
C LEU A 483 36.60 -50.27 -21.14
N GLY A 484 37.59 -49.98 -20.28
CA GLY A 484 38.17 -50.74 -19.16
C GLY A 484 39.48 -50.09 -18.68
N VAL A 485 39.75 -50.18 -17.37
CA VAL A 485 41.07 -49.99 -16.72
C VAL A 485 41.75 -48.60 -16.82
N LYS A 486 41.70 -47.83 -15.72
CA LYS A 486 42.90 -47.49 -14.92
C LYS A 486 42.52 -47.03 -13.51
N GLN A 487 43.39 -47.33 -12.55
CA GLN A 487 43.12 -47.28 -11.11
C GLN A 487 43.53 -45.94 -10.46
N PHE A 488 43.06 -45.78 -9.21
CA PHE A 488 43.61 -45.01 -8.07
C PHE A 488 42.84 -43.77 -7.58
N ALA A 489 42.81 -43.65 -6.24
CA ALA A 489 42.34 -42.53 -5.41
C ALA A 489 40.82 -42.23 -5.34
N THR A 490 40.02 -43.17 -4.81
CA THR A 490 38.63 -42.91 -4.35
C THR A 490 38.43 -43.22 -2.86
N SER A 491 38.98 -42.39 -1.95
CA SER A 491 38.71 -42.55 -0.51
C SER A 491 38.85 -41.29 0.36
N GLU A 492 38.27 -40.15 -0.05
CA GLU A 492 38.14 -39.01 0.91
C GLU A 492 36.99 -38.01 0.65
N PHE A 493 36.53 -37.84 -0.60
CA PHE A 493 35.61 -36.74 -0.94
C PHE A 493 34.09 -37.01 -0.81
N LEU A 494 33.66 -38.24 -0.50
CA LEU A 494 32.21 -38.57 -0.35
C LEU A 494 31.74 -38.80 1.10
N ALA A 495 32.62 -38.73 2.09
CA ALA A 495 32.31 -39.08 3.49
C ALA A 495 31.93 -37.88 4.40
N ARG A 496 31.76 -36.67 3.85
CA ARG A 496 31.55 -35.43 4.63
C ARG A 496 30.19 -34.74 4.47
N ARG A 497 29.19 -35.38 3.82
CA ARG A 497 27.86 -34.78 3.59
C ARG A 497 26.71 -35.32 4.46
N ILE A 498 27.01 -36.08 5.52
CA ILE A 498 26.03 -36.46 6.57
C ILE A 498 26.64 -36.25 7.95
N THR A 499 26.67 -35.01 8.44
CA THR A 499 26.85 -34.69 9.89
C THR A 499 26.54 -33.23 10.25
N GLN A 500 25.78 -32.48 9.45
CA GLN A 500 25.12 -31.28 9.98
C GLN A 500 23.89 -31.72 10.80
N MET A 501 24.10 -31.94 12.09
CA MET A 501 23.01 -31.87 13.06
C MET A 501 22.24 -30.57 12.81
N VAL A 502 20.92 -30.67 12.62
CA VAL A 502 20.05 -29.49 12.47
C VAL A 502 20.27 -28.60 13.70
N SER A 503 20.94 -27.47 13.50
CA SER A 503 21.37 -26.62 14.60
C SER A 503 20.15 -26.12 15.35
N ALA A 504 20.06 -26.45 16.64
CA ALA A 504 18.92 -26.08 17.45
C ALA A 504 18.82 -24.55 17.51
N LYS A 505 17.59 -24.02 17.37
CA LYS A 505 17.35 -22.58 17.49
C LYS A 505 17.98 -22.03 18.76
N LYS A 506 18.67 -20.89 18.65
CA LYS A 506 19.25 -20.10 19.75
C LYS A 506 18.26 -20.08 20.92
N HIS A 507 18.73 -20.43 22.12
CA HIS A 507 17.94 -20.65 23.35
C HIS A 507 16.68 -19.76 23.42
N VAL A 508 15.51 -20.36 23.25
CA VAL A 508 14.23 -19.64 23.27
C VAL A 508 13.92 -19.21 24.70
N PRO A 509 13.87 -17.90 25.03
CA PRO A 509 13.57 -17.46 26.38
C PRO A 509 12.14 -17.88 26.76
N ILE A 510 12.00 -18.59 27.89
CA ILE A 510 10.70 -19.09 28.35
C ILE A 510 9.89 -17.93 28.95
N VAL A 511 9.11 -17.26 28.10
CA VAL A 511 8.26 -16.13 28.51
C VAL A 511 7.08 -16.62 29.36
N LYS A 512 7.04 -16.17 30.62
CA LYS A 512 5.88 -16.30 31.52
C LYS A 512 4.83 -15.23 31.15
N LYS A 513 3.54 -15.59 31.05
CA LYS A 513 2.48 -14.66 30.61
C LYS A 513 2.27 -13.43 31.50
N ARG A 514 2.67 -13.50 32.78
CA ARG A 514 2.68 -12.39 33.73
C ARG A 514 3.94 -12.52 34.59
N THR A 515 4.64 -11.41 34.78
CA THR A 515 5.90 -11.31 35.56
C THR A 515 5.71 -10.67 36.93
N LYS A 516 4.65 -9.87 37.13
CA LYS A 516 4.32 -9.27 38.43
C LYS A 516 4.03 -10.37 39.46
N GLY A 517 4.79 -10.39 40.55
CA GLY A 517 4.50 -11.22 41.72
C GLY A 517 3.18 -10.80 42.36
N PHE A 518 2.45 -11.75 42.95
CA PHE A 518 1.21 -11.43 43.66
C PHE A 518 1.52 -10.84 45.04
N MET A 519 1.11 -9.60 45.26
CA MET A 519 1.16 -8.96 46.58
C MET A 519 0.09 -9.56 47.49
N ARG A 520 0.46 -9.91 48.73
CA ARG A 520 -0.49 -10.47 49.70
C ARG A 520 -1.56 -9.43 49.98
N HIS A 521 -2.83 -9.83 50.03
CA HIS A 521 -4.02 -9.01 50.36
C HIS A 521 -4.02 -8.28 51.74
N GLN A 522 -2.86 -8.23 52.42
CA GLN A 522 -2.60 -7.60 53.71
C GLN A 522 -1.26 -6.83 53.76
N SER A 523 -0.37 -6.96 52.77
CA SER A 523 0.92 -6.22 52.77
C SER A 523 0.67 -4.70 52.81
N ASP A 524 -0.32 -4.26 52.05
CA ASP A 524 -0.62 -2.83 51.86
C ASP A 524 -1.31 -2.21 53.09
N ARG A 525 -1.73 -3.05 54.05
CA ARG A 525 -2.45 -2.65 55.27
C ARG A 525 -1.64 -2.87 56.55
N PHE A 526 -0.56 -3.66 56.50
CA PHE A 526 0.30 -3.95 57.64
C PHE A 526 1.77 -3.95 57.22
N MET A 527 2.49 -2.87 57.55
CA MET A 527 3.90 -2.68 57.15
C MET A 527 4.86 -3.80 57.58
N ARG A 528 4.50 -4.60 58.59
CA ARG A 528 5.29 -5.75 59.08
C ARG A 528 5.04 -7.06 58.31
N VAL A 529 4.34 -7.00 57.17
CA VAL A 529 3.93 -8.20 56.41
C VAL A 529 4.48 -8.16 54.99
N ASP A 530 5.56 -8.91 54.77
CA ASP A 530 6.21 -9.01 53.45
C ASP A 530 5.27 -9.53 52.35
N ALA A 531 5.50 -9.03 51.14
CA ALA A 531 4.78 -9.40 49.92
C ALA A 531 5.12 -10.84 49.42
N THR A 532 4.75 -11.84 50.22
CA THR A 532 4.99 -13.25 49.92
C THR A 532 3.84 -13.87 49.13
N TRP A 533 4.17 -14.56 48.02
CA TRP A 533 3.22 -15.16 47.07
C TRP A 533 2.49 -16.44 47.55
N ARG A 534 2.85 -16.99 48.71
CA ARG A 534 2.32 -18.27 49.20
C ARG A 534 0.85 -18.15 49.66
N LYS A 535 0.08 -19.22 49.48
CA LYS A 535 -1.33 -19.31 49.93
C LYS A 535 -1.40 -19.02 51.44
N PRO A 536 -2.26 -18.10 51.91
CA PRO A 536 -2.32 -17.74 53.32
C PRO A 536 -2.73 -18.95 54.17
N LYS A 537 -1.93 -19.24 55.21
CA LYS A 537 -2.23 -20.22 56.26
C LYS A 537 -2.96 -19.52 57.43
N GLY A 538 -3.64 -20.31 58.27
CA GLY A 538 -4.42 -19.82 59.41
C GLY A 538 -5.94 -19.93 59.23
N ILE A 539 -6.67 -19.95 60.35
CA ILE A 539 -8.13 -20.06 60.40
C ILE A 539 -8.80 -18.67 60.21
N ASP A 540 -8.16 -17.59 60.65
CA ASP A 540 -8.74 -16.23 60.69
C ASP A 540 -8.54 -15.40 59.42
N ASN A 541 -8.10 -16.02 58.33
CA ASN A 541 -7.93 -15.31 57.07
C ASN A 541 -9.29 -15.07 56.36
N ARG A 542 -9.74 -13.81 56.33
CA ARG A 542 -11.03 -13.37 55.73
C ARG A 542 -11.21 -13.81 54.26
N VAL A 543 -10.13 -13.84 53.47
CA VAL A 543 -10.14 -14.27 52.06
C VAL A 543 -10.29 -15.80 51.94
N ARG A 544 -9.76 -16.57 52.89
CA ARG A 544 -9.97 -18.04 52.97
C ARG A 544 -11.42 -18.39 53.32
N ARG A 545 -12.07 -17.59 54.19
CA ARG A 545 -13.47 -17.79 54.62
C ARG A 545 -14.54 -17.38 53.58
N ARG A 546 -14.14 -16.83 52.42
CA ARG A 546 -15.04 -16.49 51.28
C ARG A 546 -16.26 -15.62 51.63
N PHE A 547 -16.15 -14.72 52.60
CA PHE A 547 -17.24 -13.79 52.92
C PHE A 547 -17.58 -12.90 51.72
N LYS A 548 -18.89 -12.63 51.51
CA LYS A 548 -19.42 -11.69 50.51
C LYS A 548 -18.67 -10.35 50.59
N SER A 549 -18.52 -9.68 49.44
CA SER A 549 -17.75 -8.42 49.21
C SER A 549 -16.22 -8.43 49.41
N ASN A 550 -15.56 -9.60 49.53
CA ASN A 550 -14.09 -9.67 49.65
C ASN A 550 -13.35 -9.90 48.33
N LEU A 551 -12.08 -9.48 48.29
CA LEU A 551 -11.12 -9.78 47.23
C LEU A 551 -11.06 -11.29 46.94
N VAL A 552 -11.20 -11.65 45.66
CA VAL A 552 -11.15 -13.05 45.21
C VAL A 552 -9.75 -13.63 45.45
N MET A 553 -9.67 -14.84 46.00
CA MET A 553 -8.39 -15.54 46.14
C MET A 553 -7.79 -15.81 44.76
N PRO A 554 -6.52 -15.42 44.50
CA PRO A 554 -5.90 -15.69 43.21
C PRO A 554 -5.81 -17.18 42.94
N SER A 555 -6.17 -17.59 41.73
CA SER A 555 -5.87 -18.92 41.22
C SER A 555 -4.35 -19.07 41.09
N ILE A 556 -3.77 -19.98 41.87
CA ILE A 556 -2.33 -20.24 41.86
C ILE A 556 -1.97 -20.91 40.53
N GLY A 557 -1.34 -20.14 39.65
CA GLY A 557 -0.91 -20.63 38.34
C GLY A 557 -0.91 -19.52 37.29
N TYR A 558 0.17 -18.74 37.23
CA TYR A 558 0.47 -18.00 36.01
C TYR A 558 0.78 -19.02 34.90
N GLY A 559 -0.21 -19.32 34.06
CA GLY A 559 -0.01 -20.22 32.94
C GLY A 559 1.15 -19.72 32.07
N SER A 560 2.17 -20.55 31.87
CA SER A 560 3.21 -20.31 30.87
C SER A 560 2.57 -20.05 29.51
N ASN A 561 3.25 -19.31 28.63
CA ASN A 561 2.70 -19.08 27.29
C ASN A 561 2.38 -20.42 26.61
N LYS A 562 1.20 -20.59 26.00
CA LYS A 562 0.77 -21.86 25.37
C LYS A 562 1.81 -22.37 24.36
N LYS A 563 2.57 -21.45 23.74
CA LYS A 563 3.67 -21.75 22.82
C LYS A 563 4.95 -22.29 23.50
N THR A 564 5.29 -21.82 24.70
CA THR A 564 6.52 -22.22 25.44
C THR A 564 6.27 -23.20 26.60
N LYS A 565 5.00 -23.49 26.93
CA LYS A 565 4.63 -24.49 27.94
C LYS A 565 5.22 -25.86 27.56
N HIS A 566 5.93 -26.48 28.50
CA HIS A 566 6.59 -27.78 28.35
C HIS A 566 7.75 -27.82 27.31
N MET A 567 8.29 -26.66 26.95
CA MET A 567 9.49 -26.55 26.11
C MET A 567 10.75 -26.57 26.99
N MET A 568 11.74 -27.39 26.61
CA MET A 568 13.06 -27.45 27.24
C MET A 568 13.95 -26.27 26.82
N PRO A 569 15.04 -25.97 27.56
CA PRO A 569 16.03 -24.95 27.16
C PRO A 569 16.65 -25.18 25.77
N SER A 570 16.61 -26.43 25.28
CA SER A 570 17.01 -26.83 23.93
C SER A 570 16.03 -26.42 22.82
N GLY A 571 14.91 -25.78 23.15
CA GLY A 571 13.86 -25.37 22.21
C GLY A 571 12.87 -26.47 21.79
N HIS A 572 13.04 -27.70 22.27
CA HIS A 572 12.20 -28.86 21.95
C HIS A 572 11.26 -29.19 23.11
N LYS A 573 10.11 -29.79 22.83
CA LYS A 573 9.26 -30.44 23.86
C LYS A 573 9.72 -31.88 24.08
N ALA A 574 9.66 -32.38 25.32
CA ALA A 574 9.94 -33.78 25.58
C ALA A 574 8.77 -34.66 25.11
N PHE A 575 9.08 -35.76 24.42
CA PHE A 575 8.13 -36.83 24.07
C PHE A 575 8.66 -38.15 24.64
N LEU A 576 7.87 -38.80 25.49
CA LEU A 576 8.29 -40.02 26.18
C LEU A 576 8.24 -41.21 25.21
N VAL A 577 9.40 -41.81 24.96
CA VAL A 577 9.59 -42.95 24.05
C VAL A 577 9.79 -44.23 24.86
N SER A 578 8.98 -45.24 24.59
CA SER A 578 9.05 -46.58 25.21
C SER A 578 9.55 -47.65 24.25
N ASN A 579 9.23 -47.52 22.96
CA ASN A 579 9.55 -48.47 21.90
C ASN A 579 10.13 -47.76 20.66
N VAL A 580 10.70 -48.52 19.73
CA VAL A 580 11.27 -48.00 18.47
C VAL A 580 10.21 -47.30 17.60
N ARG A 581 8.98 -47.83 17.54
CA ARG A 581 7.85 -47.22 16.81
C ARG A 581 7.50 -45.81 17.32
N ASP A 582 7.66 -45.55 18.61
CA ASP A 582 7.38 -44.24 19.20
C ASP A 582 8.37 -43.16 18.70
N VAL A 583 9.56 -43.57 18.23
CA VAL A 583 10.54 -42.69 17.57
C VAL A 583 10.10 -42.34 16.14
N GLU A 584 9.40 -43.23 15.47
CA GLU A 584 8.94 -43.05 14.08
C GLU A 584 7.81 -42.02 13.99
N LEU A 585 6.98 -41.91 15.03
CA LEU A 585 6.02 -40.82 15.21
C LEU A 585 6.68 -39.42 15.24
N LEU A 586 7.98 -39.34 15.54
CA LEU A 586 8.74 -38.10 15.57
C LEU A 586 9.35 -37.73 14.21
N LEU A 587 9.21 -38.55 13.17
CA LEU A 587 9.75 -38.27 11.82
C LEU A 587 9.25 -36.93 11.26
N MET A 588 7.94 -36.68 11.32
CA MET A 588 7.34 -35.41 10.87
C MET A 588 7.46 -34.27 11.90
N HIS A 589 8.00 -34.54 13.08
CA HIS A 589 7.96 -33.65 14.24
C HIS A 589 9.32 -33.42 14.93
N ASN A 590 10.41 -33.82 14.27
CA ASN A 590 11.79 -33.72 14.75
C ASN A 590 12.27 -32.28 15.08
N LYS A 591 11.62 -31.25 14.51
CA LYS A 591 11.89 -29.83 14.81
C LYS A 591 11.20 -29.31 16.08
N THR A 592 10.20 -30.01 16.60
CA THR A 592 9.34 -29.53 17.70
C THR A 592 9.42 -30.40 18.95
N TYR A 593 9.65 -31.70 18.79
CA TYR A 593 9.80 -32.65 19.89
C TYR A 593 11.18 -33.32 19.86
N ALA A 594 11.64 -33.73 21.05
CA ALA A 594 12.83 -34.53 21.27
C ALA A 594 12.43 -35.78 22.07
N ALA A 595 13.02 -36.92 21.72
CA ALA A 595 12.75 -38.20 22.36
C ALA A 595 13.38 -38.24 23.77
N GLU A 596 12.58 -38.58 24.77
CA GLU A 596 13.03 -38.89 26.12
C GLU A 596 12.73 -40.37 26.40
N ILE A 597 13.78 -41.19 26.52
CA ILE A 597 13.62 -42.64 26.63
C ILE A 597 13.18 -42.99 28.05
N ALA A 598 12.02 -43.63 28.18
CA ALA A 598 11.40 -43.94 29.47
C ALA A 598 12.32 -44.77 30.39
N HIS A 599 12.17 -44.58 31.70
CA HIS A 599 13.06 -45.13 32.73
C HIS A 599 13.00 -46.66 32.86
N ASN A 600 11.92 -47.27 32.36
CA ASN A 600 11.62 -48.70 32.36
C ASN A 600 12.09 -49.45 31.09
N VAL A 601 12.67 -48.74 30.10
CA VAL A 601 13.21 -49.37 28.88
C VAL A 601 14.55 -50.05 29.17
N SER A 602 14.71 -51.30 28.73
CA SER A 602 15.94 -52.09 28.88
C SER A 602 17.11 -51.53 28.05
N SER A 603 18.35 -51.85 28.46
CA SER A 603 19.57 -51.37 27.80
C SER A 603 19.63 -51.72 26.31
N ARG A 604 19.30 -52.97 25.93
CA ARG A 604 19.24 -53.41 24.52
C ARG A 604 18.26 -52.57 23.70
N LYS A 605 16.98 -52.49 24.10
CA LYS A 605 15.96 -51.68 23.42
C LYS A 605 16.33 -50.19 23.36
N ARG A 606 17.06 -49.69 24.36
CA ARG A 606 17.56 -48.31 24.38
C ARG A 606 18.62 -48.06 23.31
N ILE A 607 19.49 -49.04 23.02
CA ILE A 607 20.44 -48.96 21.89
C ILE A 607 19.67 -48.89 20.56
N ASP A 608 18.66 -49.74 20.37
CA ASP A 608 17.82 -49.75 19.15
C ASP A 608 17.10 -48.41 18.94
N ILE A 609 16.51 -47.86 20.00
CA ILE A 609 15.85 -46.55 20.01
C ILE A 609 16.85 -45.43 19.66
N ILE A 610 18.08 -45.46 20.20
CA ILE A 610 19.12 -44.47 19.88
C ILE A 610 19.60 -44.62 18.43
N ALA A 611 19.75 -45.85 17.93
CA ALA A 611 20.13 -46.12 16.54
C ALA A 611 19.05 -45.61 15.57
N ARG A 612 17.77 -45.90 15.83
CA ARG A 612 16.64 -45.41 15.02
C ARG A 612 16.50 -43.89 15.10
N ALA A 613 16.67 -43.30 16.29
CA ALA A 613 16.63 -41.85 16.45
C ALA A 613 17.76 -41.14 15.67
N LYS A 614 18.97 -41.72 15.62
CA LYS A 614 20.06 -41.22 14.76
C LYS A 614 19.70 -41.28 13.27
N GLN A 615 19.13 -42.39 12.80
CA GLN A 615 18.68 -42.53 11.40
C GLN A 615 17.63 -41.46 11.03
N LEU A 616 16.66 -41.21 11.90
CA LEU A 616 15.57 -40.25 11.67
C LEU A 616 15.94 -38.80 12.05
N SER A 617 17.20 -38.53 12.41
CA SER A 617 17.70 -37.23 12.88
C SER A 617 16.91 -36.63 14.07
N VAL A 618 16.35 -37.49 14.93
CA VAL A 618 15.59 -37.11 16.13
C VAL A 618 16.55 -36.91 17.30
N LYS A 619 16.45 -35.77 17.99
CA LYS A 619 17.24 -35.48 19.18
C LYS A 619 16.76 -36.31 20.37
N VAL A 620 17.66 -37.09 20.99
CA VAL A 620 17.41 -37.83 22.24
C VAL A 620 17.92 -37.01 23.43
N THR A 621 17.13 -36.89 24.51
CA THR A 621 17.48 -36.09 25.70
C THR A 621 18.39 -36.82 26.67
N ASN A 622 18.18 -38.12 26.87
CA ASN A 622 18.87 -38.97 27.86
C ASN A 622 19.63 -40.17 27.25
N PRO A 623 20.43 -40.01 26.17
CA PRO A 623 20.99 -41.12 25.41
C PRO A 623 22.00 -41.98 26.19
N LYS A 624 22.66 -41.43 27.23
CA LYS A 624 23.66 -42.15 28.03
C LYS A 624 23.08 -42.89 29.24
N ALA A 625 21.82 -42.66 29.61
CA ALA A 625 21.26 -43.24 30.83
C ALA A 625 20.99 -44.75 30.66
N LYS A 626 21.47 -45.59 31.60
CA LYS A 626 21.31 -47.06 31.58
C LYS A 626 21.85 -47.78 30.32
N VAL A 627 22.82 -47.18 29.62
CA VAL A 627 23.59 -47.88 28.58
C VAL A 627 24.92 -48.28 29.19
N THR A 628 25.06 -49.56 29.55
CA THR A 628 26.34 -50.16 29.93
C THR A 628 27.15 -50.43 28.67
N THR A 629 28.43 -50.09 28.68
CA THR A 629 29.35 -50.19 27.53
C THR A 629 29.92 -51.60 27.38
N GLU A 630 29.03 -52.58 27.21
CA GLU A 630 29.35 -54.00 27.04
C GLU A 630 28.59 -54.60 25.83
N VAL A 631 28.81 -54.01 24.65
CA VAL A 631 28.85 -54.63 23.31
C VAL A 631 29.80 -53.82 22.46
#